data_AF-I2K7G3-F1
#
_entry.id   AF-I2K7G3-F1
#
_cell.length_a   1.000
_cell.length_b   1.000
_cell.length_c   1.000
_cell.angle_alpha   90.00
_cell.angle_beta   90.00
_cell.angle_gamma   90.00
#
_symmetry.space_group_name_H-M   'P 1'
#
loop_
_entity.id
_entity.type
_entity.pdbx_description
1 polymer ?
#
loop_
_entity_poly.entity_id
_entity_poly.type
_entity_poly.pdbx_seq_one_letter_code
_entity_poly.pdbx_strand_id
1 'polypeptide(L)'
;MFLFVSLLSIYILYLASGRGTLLAYLTVFTIFFLSKKAKIITLLLLAILFVLGNSQEFQNLLMEANPGMYFLFYGIEDDPSGQGRLIQLEQNWEYIKNNFITGGLRSDTLVFGEKGSYIHNILSFLQNYGIIVFLLLIVLLVHGLYVIVSTNSGDKAYFIATVVFSYFFIEILLFKTVGEIRSILPLVITYNYLLFYKYKTTSSGRKATDMLGEK
;
A
#
# COMPACT_ATOMS: atom_id res chain seq x y z
N MET A 1 -19.18 -12.11 -11.36
CA MET A 1 -18.83 -12.24 -9.92
C MET A 1 -17.63 -11.40 -9.52
N PHE A 2 -16.41 -11.62 -10.07
CA PHE A 2 -15.21 -10.87 -9.66
C PHE A 2 -15.31 -9.34 -9.82
N LEU A 3 -15.82 -8.86 -10.96
CA LEU A 3 -16.04 -7.43 -11.19
C LEU A 3 -17.02 -6.84 -10.17
N PHE A 4 -18.11 -7.55 -9.89
CA PHE A 4 -19.10 -7.13 -8.90
C PHE A 4 -18.49 -7.02 -7.49
N VAL A 5 -17.74 -8.03 -7.05
CA VAL A 5 -17.01 -7.99 -5.75
C VAL A 5 -16.03 -6.83 -5.73
N SER A 6 -15.36 -6.56 -6.85
CA SER A 6 -14.37 -5.48 -6.92
C SER A 6 -15.04 -4.10 -6.83
N LEU A 7 -16.15 -3.89 -7.53
CA LEU A 7 -16.94 -2.65 -7.48
C LEU A 7 -17.56 -2.45 -6.09
N LEU A 8 -18.08 -3.52 -5.49
CA LEU A 8 -18.60 -3.49 -4.12
C LEU A 8 -17.49 -3.13 -3.11
N SER A 9 -16.26 -3.63 -3.31
CA SER A 9 -15.12 -3.28 -2.46
C SER A 9 -14.74 -1.80 -2.58
N ILE A 10 -14.75 -1.23 -3.79
CA ILE A 10 -14.55 0.21 -4.01
C ILE A 10 -15.63 1.00 -3.27
N TYR A 11 -16.89 0.60 -3.40
CA TYR A 11 -18.01 1.27 -2.73
C TYR A 11 -17.90 1.20 -1.20
N ILE A 12 -17.57 0.04 -0.64
CA ILE A 12 -17.35 -0.12 0.81
C ILE A 12 -16.17 0.73 1.28
N LEU A 13 -15.05 0.73 0.56
CA LEU A 13 -13.87 1.54 0.90
C LEU A 13 -14.14 3.04 0.81
N TYR A 14 -14.97 3.45 -0.14
CA TYR A 14 -15.47 4.82 -0.26
C TYR A 14 -16.34 5.20 0.96
N LEU A 15 -17.31 4.36 1.33
CA LEU A 15 -18.16 4.59 2.51
C LEU A 15 -17.36 4.59 3.81
N ALA A 16 -16.30 3.79 3.91
CA ALA A 16 -15.42 3.75 5.07
C ALA A 16 -14.50 4.97 5.19
N SER A 17 -14.53 5.91 4.24
CA SER A 17 -13.65 7.09 4.17
C SER A 17 -12.15 6.74 4.27
N GLY A 18 -11.78 5.51 3.91
CA GLY A 18 -10.42 4.99 3.97
C GLY A 18 -9.59 5.44 2.77
N ARG A 19 -9.23 6.71 2.70
CA ARG A 19 -8.61 7.37 1.52
C ARG A 19 -7.36 6.65 1.01
N GLY A 20 -6.41 6.38 1.90
CA GLY A 20 -5.17 5.68 1.56
C GLY A 20 -5.40 4.24 1.08
N THR A 21 -6.27 3.53 1.78
CA THR A 21 -6.68 2.16 1.46
C THR A 21 -7.40 2.09 0.12
N LEU A 22 -8.28 3.07 -0.17
CA LEU A 22 -8.98 3.21 -1.43
C LEU A 22 -7.99 3.48 -2.57
N LEU A 23 -7.04 4.40 -2.41
CA LEU A 23 -6.00 4.66 -3.41
C LEU A 23 -5.15 3.42 -3.68
N ALA A 24 -4.65 2.76 -2.62
CA ALA A 24 -3.87 1.54 -2.76
C ALA A 24 -4.67 0.44 -3.51
N TYR A 25 -5.94 0.29 -3.18
CA TYR A 25 -6.84 -0.65 -3.86
C TYR A 25 -7.05 -0.27 -5.33
N LEU A 26 -7.32 1.00 -5.64
CA LEU A 26 -7.52 1.48 -7.01
C LEU A 26 -6.27 1.33 -7.87
N THR A 27 -5.08 1.56 -7.31
CA THR A 27 -3.80 1.31 -8.00
C THR A 27 -3.67 -0.16 -8.38
N VAL A 28 -3.90 -1.06 -7.42
CA VAL A 28 -3.81 -2.50 -7.63
C VAL A 28 -4.88 -3.00 -8.61
N PHE A 29 -6.11 -2.51 -8.47
CA PHE A 29 -7.22 -2.80 -9.37
C PHE A 29 -6.90 -2.37 -10.81
N THR A 30 -6.35 -1.17 -10.98
CA THR A 30 -5.98 -0.64 -12.30
C THR A 30 -4.88 -1.50 -12.94
N ILE A 31 -3.81 -1.82 -12.20
CA ILE A 31 -2.74 -2.70 -12.68
C ILE A 31 -3.30 -4.08 -13.08
N PHE A 32 -4.16 -4.67 -12.23
CA PHE A 32 -4.78 -5.95 -12.51
C PHE A 32 -5.57 -5.93 -13.82
N PHE A 33 -6.47 -4.96 -13.99
CA PHE A 33 -7.38 -4.96 -15.13
C PHE A 33 -6.75 -4.49 -16.44
N LEU A 34 -5.76 -3.58 -16.39
CA LEU A 34 -4.98 -3.18 -17.56
C LEU A 34 -4.16 -4.35 -18.13
N SER A 35 -3.83 -5.35 -17.30
CA SER A 35 -3.12 -6.56 -17.73
C SER A 35 -4.03 -7.61 -18.42
N LYS A 36 -5.35 -7.40 -18.44
CA LYS A 36 -6.34 -8.35 -18.97
C LYS A 36 -6.99 -7.82 -20.26
N LYS A 37 -7.71 -8.72 -20.95
CA LYS A 37 -8.56 -8.38 -22.13
C LYS A 37 -9.66 -7.34 -21.83
N ALA A 38 -9.91 -7.02 -20.56
CA ALA A 38 -10.87 -6.02 -20.10
C ALA A 38 -10.33 -4.57 -20.10
N LYS A 39 -9.11 -4.33 -20.62
CA LYS A 39 -8.44 -3.02 -20.63
C LYS A 39 -9.33 -1.87 -21.10
N ILE A 40 -10.10 -2.05 -22.17
CA ILE A 40 -10.97 -1.01 -22.73
C ILE A 40 -12.09 -0.63 -21.76
N ILE A 41 -12.74 -1.62 -21.13
CA ILE A 41 -13.80 -1.38 -20.15
C ILE A 41 -13.25 -0.62 -18.94
N THR A 42 -12.06 -0.99 -18.48
CA THR A 42 -11.39 -0.29 -17.37
C THR A 42 -11.05 1.15 -17.73
N LEU A 43 -10.51 1.39 -18.92
CA LEU A 43 -10.23 2.75 -19.41
C LEU A 43 -11.52 3.58 -19.54
N LEU A 44 -12.61 2.98 -20.03
CA LEU A 44 -13.91 3.65 -20.11
C LEU A 44 -14.46 3.99 -18.71
N LEU A 45 -14.38 3.08 -17.75
CA LEU A 45 -14.82 3.34 -16.38
C LEU A 45 -13.98 4.45 -15.72
N LEU A 46 -12.67 4.44 -15.90
CA LEU A 46 -11.79 5.51 -15.41
C LEU A 46 -12.12 6.85 -16.07
N ALA A 47 -12.40 6.86 -17.38
CA ALA A 47 -12.80 8.06 -18.10
C ALA A 47 -14.15 8.60 -17.61
N ILE A 48 -15.13 7.73 -17.36
CA ILE A 48 -16.43 8.13 -16.79
C ILE A 48 -16.25 8.70 -15.39
N LEU A 49 -15.48 8.04 -14.53
CA LEU A 49 -15.17 8.54 -13.19
C LEU A 49 -14.44 9.89 -13.24
N PHE A 50 -13.54 10.07 -14.21
CA PHE A 50 -12.86 11.34 -14.41
C PHE A 50 -13.82 12.44 -14.84
N VAL A 51 -14.69 12.19 -15.81
CA VAL A 51 -15.67 13.18 -16.29
C VAL A 51 -16.68 13.53 -15.20
N LEU A 52 -17.25 12.53 -14.52
CA LEU A 52 -18.20 12.73 -13.43
C LEU A 52 -17.54 13.40 -12.22
N GLY A 53 -16.31 13.01 -11.89
CA GLY A 53 -15.55 13.61 -10.79
C GLY A 53 -15.38 15.12 -10.98
N ASN A 54 -15.06 15.55 -12.20
CA ASN A 54 -14.79 16.95 -12.50
C ASN A 54 -16.05 17.83 -12.64
N SER A 55 -17.27 17.29 -12.56
CA SER A 55 -18.46 18.16 -12.57
C SER A 55 -18.63 18.88 -11.23
N GLN A 56 -19.08 20.15 -11.28
CA GLN A 56 -19.25 20.96 -10.07
C GLN A 56 -20.33 20.37 -9.15
N GLU A 57 -21.41 19.84 -9.73
CA GLU A 57 -22.49 19.19 -9.00
C GLU A 57 -21.98 17.98 -8.21
N PHE A 58 -21.09 17.18 -8.80
CA PHE A 58 -20.50 16.03 -8.11
C PHE A 58 -19.56 16.47 -6.98
N GLN A 59 -18.75 17.52 -7.20
CA GLN A 59 -17.88 18.06 -6.16
C GLN A 59 -18.67 18.57 -4.95
N ASN A 60 -19.76 19.32 -5.19
CA ASN A 60 -20.62 19.83 -4.13
C ASN A 60 -21.29 18.68 -3.37
N LEU A 61 -21.85 17.70 -4.09
CA LEU A 61 -22.43 16.50 -3.49
C LEU A 61 -21.40 15.73 -2.65
N LEU A 62 -20.17 15.62 -3.14
CA LEU A 62 -19.09 14.92 -2.46
C LEU A 62 -18.65 15.66 -1.18
N MET A 63 -18.56 16.99 -1.21
CA MET A 63 -18.24 17.80 -0.05
C MET A 63 -19.31 17.65 1.05
N GLU A 64 -20.58 17.63 0.69
CA GLU A 64 -21.68 17.47 1.64
C GLU A 64 -21.77 16.03 2.20
N ALA A 65 -21.64 15.03 1.32
CA ALA A 65 -21.84 13.63 1.71
C ALA A 65 -20.62 13.00 2.37
N ASN A 66 -19.40 13.36 1.94
CA ASN A 66 -18.15 12.82 2.46
C ASN A 66 -16.98 13.80 2.28
N PRO A 67 -16.85 14.80 3.18
CA PRO A 67 -15.80 15.82 3.12
C PRO A 67 -14.38 15.22 3.05
N GLY A 68 -14.16 14.06 3.71
CA GLY A 68 -12.87 13.38 3.66
C GLY A 68 -12.50 12.95 2.23
N MET A 69 -13.45 12.33 1.52
CA MET A 69 -13.26 11.92 0.12
C MET A 69 -13.23 13.13 -0.82
N TYR A 70 -13.91 14.23 -0.51
CA TYR A 70 -13.76 15.48 -1.24
C TYR A 70 -12.29 15.91 -1.29
N PHE A 71 -11.63 16.02 -0.12
CA PHE A 71 -10.22 16.42 -0.03
C PHE A 71 -9.23 15.46 -0.72
N LEU A 72 -9.62 14.21 -0.96
CA LEU A 72 -8.80 13.25 -1.72
C LEU A 72 -8.65 13.67 -3.19
N PHE A 73 -9.70 14.28 -3.76
CA PHE A 73 -9.78 14.60 -5.18
C PHE A 73 -9.73 16.10 -5.45
N TYR A 74 -10.20 16.93 -4.50
CA TYR A 74 -10.41 18.37 -4.64
C TYR A 74 -9.99 19.06 -3.35
N GLY A 75 -9.03 19.99 -3.41
CA GLY A 75 -8.62 20.77 -2.22
C GLY A 75 -7.62 20.07 -1.30
N ILE A 76 -6.67 19.31 -1.83
CA ILE A 76 -5.57 18.68 -1.06
C ILE A 76 -4.85 19.71 -0.16
N GLU A 77 -4.74 20.96 -0.61
CA GLU A 77 -4.07 22.04 0.13
C GLU A 77 -4.82 22.44 1.40
N ASP A 78 -6.16 22.32 1.39
CA ASP A 78 -7.04 22.66 2.51
C ASP A 78 -7.44 21.43 3.35
N ASP A 79 -6.91 20.23 3.04
CA ASP A 79 -7.22 19.00 3.76
C ASP A 79 -6.78 19.09 5.23
N PRO A 80 -7.70 19.22 6.21
CA PRO A 80 -7.34 19.36 7.61
C PRO A 80 -6.60 18.11 8.13
N SER A 81 -6.93 16.94 7.59
CA SER A 81 -6.23 15.70 7.94
C SER A 81 -4.85 15.63 7.30
N GLY A 82 -4.64 16.23 6.13
CA GLY A 82 -3.34 16.33 5.48
C GLY A 82 -2.41 17.30 6.22
N GLN A 83 -2.92 18.49 6.55
CA GLN A 83 -2.21 19.49 7.35
C GLN A 83 -1.85 18.95 8.74
N GLY A 84 -2.79 18.27 9.40
CA GLY A 84 -2.52 17.60 10.68
C GLY A 84 -1.37 16.59 10.61
N ARG A 85 -1.27 15.82 9.51
CA ARG A 85 -0.16 14.86 9.31
C ARG A 85 1.18 15.54 9.06
N LEU A 86 1.21 16.70 8.41
CA LEU A 86 2.44 17.47 8.23
C LEU A 86 2.96 18.00 9.57
N ILE A 87 2.07 18.54 10.39
CA ILE A 87 2.38 18.99 11.75
C ILE A 87 2.90 17.82 12.59
N GLN A 88 2.21 16.67 12.54
CA GLN A 88 2.65 15.45 13.22
C GLN A 88 4.04 15.00 12.74
N LEU A 89 4.32 15.08 11.44
CA LEU A 89 5.62 14.71 10.89
C LEU A 89 6.73 15.64 11.42
N GLU A 90 6.51 16.95 11.37
CA GLU A 90 7.46 17.96 11.83
C GLU A 90 7.78 17.78 13.31
N GLN A 91 6.77 17.58 14.14
CA GLN A 91 6.94 17.43 15.59
C GLN A 91 7.57 16.08 15.97
N ASN A 92 7.17 14.98 15.32
CA ASN A 92 7.79 13.68 15.55
C ASN A 92 9.21 13.60 14.99
N TRP A 93 9.62 14.51 14.10
CA TRP A 93 10.97 14.52 13.54
C TRP A 93 12.04 14.76 14.61
N GLU A 94 11.80 15.71 15.53
CA GLU A 94 12.70 15.95 16.65
C GLU A 94 12.80 14.72 17.56
N TYR A 95 11.66 14.07 17.82
CA TYR A 95 11.64 12.83 18.60
C TYR A 95 12.46 11.72 17.94
N ILE A 96 12.35 11.54 16.62
CA ILE A 96 13.14 10.58 15.85
C ILE A 96 14.63 10.89 15.99
N LYS A 97 15.05 12.15 15.88
CA LYS A 97 16.48 12.51 16.03
C LYS A 97 17.03 12.08 17.38
N ASN A 98 16.27 12.30 18.45
CA ASN A 98 16.68 11.98 19.82
C ASN A 98 16.64 10.47 20.13
N ASN A 99 15.80 9.71 19.42
CA ASN A 99 15.61 8.28 19.63
C ASN A 99 15.98 7.44 18.39
N PHE A 100 16.89 7.93 17.55
CA PHE A 100 17.11 7.38 16.22
C PHE A 100 17.51 5.90 16.22
N ILE A 101 18.33 5.48 17.21
CA ILE A 101 18.87 4.12 17.27
C ILE A 101 17.81 3.12 17.73
N THR A 102 17.14 3.42 18.84
CA THR A 102 16.25 2.46 19.54
C THR A 102 14.77 2.69 19.26
N GLY A 103 14.41 3.85 18.71
CA GLY A 103 13.03 4.32 18.65
C GLY A 103 12.45 4.58 20.03
N GLY A 104 11.12 4.75 20.07
CA GLY A 104 10.34 4.88 21.29
C GLY A 104 8.99 4.20 21.20
N LEU A 105 8.83 3.11 21.96
CA LEU A 105 7.56 2.39 22.06
C LEU A 105 6.50 3.32 22.66
N ARG A 106 5.31 3.37 22.04
CA ARG A 106 4.20 4.28 22.41
C ARG A 106 4.53 5.77 22.29
N SER A 107 5.46 6.10 21.39
CA SER A 107 5.76 7.48 21.04
C SER A 107 4.52 8.29 20.63
N ASP A 108 3.46 7.63 20.15
CA ASP A 108 2.15 8.22 19.88
C ASP A 108 1.52 8.92 21.09
N THR A 109 1.71 8.36 22.29
CA THR A 109 1.22 8.97 23.54
C THR A 109 2.26 9.86 24.22
N LEU A 110 3.55 9.59 24.01
CA LEU A 110 4.64 10.30 24.70
C LEU A 110 4.91 11.70 24.12
N VAL A 111 4.69 11.90 22.82
CA VAL A 111 4.98 13.19 22.16
C VAL A 111 3.80 14.16 22.30
N PHE A 112 2.57 13.66 22.31
CA PHE A 112 1.36 14.50 22.25
C PHE A 112 0.44 14.39 23.46
N GLY A 113 0.69 13.45 24.38
CA GLY A 113 -0.23 13.17 25.48
C GLY A 113 -1.55 12.50 25.06
N GLU A 114 -1.84 12.46 23.76
CA GLU A 114 -3.05 11.89 23.17
C GLU A 114 -2.73 10.73 22.24
N LYS A 115 -3.47 9.63 22.41
CA LYS A 115 -3.34 8.45 21.55
C LYS A 115 -3.80 8.80 20.13
N GLY A 116 -2.96 8.53 19.14
CA GLY A 116 -3.29 8.77 17.72
C GLY A 116 -2.44 9.85 17.04
N SER A 117 -1.56 10.53 17.78
CA SER A 117 -0.67 11.52 17.20
C SER A 117 0.71 10.93 16.89
N TYR A 118 0.81 10.34 15.72
CA TYR A 118 2.02 9.66 15.25
C TYR A 118 2.18 9.90 13.74
N ILE A 119 3.32 9.52 13.18
CA ILE A 119 3.53 9.60 11.72
C ILE A 119 2.71 8.51 11.00
N HIS A 120 1.93 8.87 9.98
CA HIS A 120 1.07 7.96 9.21
C HIS A 120 1.75 7.36 7.96
N ASN A 121 3.03 7.01 8.05
CA ASN A 121 3.78 6.41 6.93
C ASN A 121 4.92 5.54 7.45
N ILE A 122 5.81 5.09 6.55
CA ILE A 122 6.95 4.21 6.87
C ILE A 122 7.88 4.78 7.96
N LEU A 123 7.97 6.10 8.12
CA LEU A 123 8.78 6.72 9.18
C LEU A 123 8.25 6.42 10.58
N SER A 124 7.00 5.97 10.70
CA SER A 124 6.47 5.45 11.97
C SER A 124 7.27 4.28 12.52
N PHE A 125 7.92 3.47 11.66
CA PHE A 125 8.83 2.42 12.12
C PHE A 125 10.10 2.98 12.70
N LEU A 126 10.67 4.00 12.05
CA LEU A 126 11.87 4.67 12.53
C LEU A 126 11.58 5.31 13.89
N GLN A 127 10.41 5.94 14.04
CA GLN A 127 9.93 6.51 15.29
C GLN A 127 9.75 5.45 16.41
N ASN A 128 9.07 4.34 16.13
CA ASN A 128 8.69 3.37 17.18
C ASN A 128 9.76 2.32 17.50
N TYR A 129 10.57 1.95 16.51
CA TYR A 129 11.48 0.80 16.60
C TYR A 129 12.94 1.12 16.26
N GLY A 130 13.23 2.37 15.87
CA GLY A 130 14.57 2.83 15.57
C GLY A 130 15.11 2.35 14.22
N ILE A 131 16.34 2.76 13.94
CA ILE A 131 16.97 2.60 12.61
C ILE A 131 17.17 1.14 12.22
N ILE A 132 17.46 0.24 13.16
CA ILE A 132 17.74 -1.16 12.84
C ILE A 132 16.49 -1.83 12.24
N VAL A 133 15.35 -1.71 12.93
CA VAL A 133 14.10 -2.30 12.46
C VAL A 133 13.61 -1.62 11.17
N PHE A 134 13.78 -0.30 11.08
CA PHE A 134 13.48 0.45 9.87
C PHE A 134 14.28 -0.06 8.66
N LEU A 135 15.59 -0.24 8.79
CA LEU A 135 16.44 -0.75 7.69
C LEU A 135 16.07 -2.19 7.31
N LEU A 136 15.78 -3.06 8.27
CA LEU A 136 15.32 -4.43 7.99
C LEU A 136 14.01 -4.42 7.18
N LEU A 137 13.09 -3.53 7.51
CA LEU A 137 11.87 -3.34 6.73
C LEU A 137 12.18 -2.85 5.30
N ILE A 138 13.06 -1.87 5.14
CA ILE A 138 13.46 -1.39 3.81
C ILE A 138 14.05 -2.53 2.98
N VAL A 139 14.93 -3.36 3.57
CA VAL A 139 15.49 -4.54 2.91
C VAL A 139 14.39 -5.52 2.50
N LEU A 140 13.43 -5.80 3.38
CA LEU A 140 12.29 -6.68 3.07
C LEU A 140 11.46 -6.16 1.89
N LEU A 141 11.15 -4.86 1.90
CA LEU A 141 10.35 -4.19 0.87
C LEU A 141 11.07 -4.20 -0.48
N VAL A 142 12.34 -3.78 -0.51
CA VAL A 142 13.18 -3.75 -1.72
C VAL A 142 13.40 -5.14 -2.27
N HIS A 143 13.71 -6.12 -1.42
CA HIS A 143 13.92 -7.49 -1.86
C HIS A 143 12.62 -8.14 -2.36
N GLY A 144 11.48 -7.86 -1.72
CA GLY A 144 10.18 -8.33 -2.21
C GLY A 144 9.86 -7.80 -3.61
N LEU A 145 10.11 -6.52 -3.88
CA LEU A 145 10.00 -5.95 -5.24
C LEU A 145 10.95 -6.64 -6.22
N TYR A 146 12.21 -6.86 -5.83
CA TYR A 146 13.16 -7.58 -6.66
C TYR A 146 12.67 -9.01 -6.97
N VAL A 147 12.12 -9.74 -6.00
CA VAL A 147 11.54 -11.08 -6.22
C VAL A 147 10.38 -11.01 -7.20
N ILE A 148 9.50 -10.01 -7.06
CA ILE A 148 8.36 -9.80 -7.95
C ILE A 148 8.81 -9.61 -9.40
N VAL A 149 9.79 -8.72 -9.62
CA VAL A 149 10.28 -8.37 -10.96
C VAL A 149 11.15 -9.48 -11.57
N SER A 150 11.97 -10.15 -10.74
CA SER A 150 12.88 -11.21 -11.22
C SER A 150 12.22 -12.56 -11.46
N THR A 151 10.99 -12.75 -10.96
CA THR A 151 10.28 -14.02 -11.10
C THR A 151 9.12 -13.86 -12.07
N ASN A 152 9.31 -14.34 -13.29
CA ASN A 152 8.22 -14.48 -14.24
C ASN A 152 7.53 -15.83 -14.04
N SER A 153 6.46 -15.82 -13.25
CA SER A 153 5.62 -17.01 -13.05
C SER A 153 4.22 -16.75 -13.61
N GLY A 154 3.79 -17.61 -14.53
CA GLY A 154 2.40 -17.65 -15.00
C GLY A 154 1.41 -18.22 -13.96
N ASP A 155 1.88 -18.57 -12.76
CA ASP A 155 1.07 -19.16 -11.70
C ASP A 155 0.12 -18.13 -11.08
N LYS A 156 -1.17 -18.50 -10.98
CA LYS A 156 -2.21 -17.66 -10.39
C LYS A 156 -1.94 -17.30 -8.92
N ALA A 157 -1.37 -18.20 -8.15
CA ALA A 157 -1.08 -17.98 -6.74
C ALA A 157 0.11 -17.02 -6.55
N TYR A 158 1.13 -17.12 -7.40
CA TYR A 158 2.21 -16.12 -7.46
C TYR A 158 1.68 -14.72 -7.79
N PHE A 159 0.77 -14.64 -8.76
CA PHE A 159 0.10 -13.39 -9.10
C PHE A 159 -0.70 -12.82 -7.91
N ILE A 160 -1.48 -13.65 -7.21
CA ILE A 160 -2.22 -13.21 -6.00
C ILE A 160 -1.25 -12.70 -4.93
N ALA A 161 -0.16 -13.42 -4.65
CA ALA A 161 0.82 -12.98 -3.67
C ALA A 161 1.49 -11.65 -4.05
N THR A 162 1.76 -11.43 -5.34
CA THR A 162 2.30 -10.16 -5.86
C THR A 162 1.34 -8.99 -5.64
N VAL A 163 0.05 -9.21 -5.90
CA VAL A 163 -1.03 -8.24 -5.69
C VAL A 163 -1.15 -7.87 -4.22
N VAL A 164 -1.19 -8.88 -3.33
CA VAL A 164 -1.32 -8.66 -1.89
C VAL A 164 -0.06 -7.99 -1.32
N PHE A 165 1.14 -8.42 -1.72
CA PHE A 165 2.39 -7.77 -1.33
C PHE A 165 2.42 -6.30 -1.77
N SER A 166 2.10 -6.02 -3.03
CA SER A 166 2.05 -4.64 -3.56
C SER A 166 1.07 -3.75 -2.81
N TYR A 167 -0.10 -4.28 -2.46
CA TYR A 167 -1.09 -3.57 -1.65
C TYR A 167 -0.51 -3.18 -0.27
N PHE A 168 0.07 -4.14 0.46
CA PHE A 168 0.65 -3.85 1.78
C PHE A 168 1.90 -2.97 1.69
N PHE A 169 2.70 -3.12 0.64
CA PHE A 169 3.84 -2.25 0.34
C PHE A 169 3.38 -0.79 0.23
N ILE A 170 2.35 -0.52 -0.59
CA ILE A 170 1.82 0.85 -0.79
C ILE A 170 1.19 1.38 0.51
N GLU A 171 0.40 0.56 1.21
CA GLU A 171 -0.19 0.97 2.50
C GLU A 171 0.89 1.38 3.51
N ILE A 172 1.93 0.56 3.70
CA ILE A 172 3.03 0.83 4.63
C ILE A 172 3.80 2.09 4.22
N LEU A 173 4.06 2.25 2.92
CA LEU A 173 4.85 3.37 2.43
C LEU A 173 4.14 4.72 2.66
N LEU A 174 2.82 4.76 2.44
CA LEU A 174 2.11 6.04 2.26
C LEU A 174 1.08 6.36 3.33
N PHE A 175 0.44 5.36 3.95
CA PHE A 175 -0.84 5.60 4.61
C PHE A 175 -0.99 4.98 6.00
N LYS A 176 -0.26 3.90 6.27
CA LYS A 176 -0.48 3.11 7.46
C LYS A 176 0.54 3.40 8.53
N THR A 177 0.00 3.58 9.71
CA THR A 177 0.73 3.51 10.96
C THR A 177 1.08 2.08 11.28
N VAL A 178 2.34 1.84 11.60
CA VAL A 178 2.81 0.48 11.85
C VAL A 178 3.27 0.27 13.30
N GLY A 179 2.76 1.09 14.21
CA GLY A 179 2.80 0.75 15.64
C GLY A 179 2.13 -0.60 15.96
N GLU A 180 1.33 -1.14 15.04
CA GLU A 180 0.75 -2.48 15.13
C GLU A 180 1.42 -3.46 14.16
N ILE A 181 2.18 -4.41 14.73
CA ILE A 181 2.77 -5.61 14.08
C ILE A 181 1.82 -6.32 13.10
N ARG A 182 0.51 -6.19 13.32
CA ARG A 182 -0.56 -6.75 12.48
C ARG A 182 -0.47 -6.35 11.01
N SER A 183 0.10 -5.19 10.69
CA SER A 183 0.29 -4.74 9.30
C SER A 183 1.52 -5.35 8.62
N ILE A 184 2.53 -5.79 9.40
CA ILE A 184 3.75 -6.45 8.90
C ILE A 184 3.49 -7.92 8.59
N LEU A 185 2.63 -8.57 9.37
CA LEU A 185 2.41 -10.02 9.26
C LEU A 185 1.94 -10.46 7.85
N PRO A 186 0.95 -9.82 7.21
CA PRO A 186 0.57 -10.14 5.84
C PRO A 186 1.70 -9.91 4.82
N LEU A 187 2.52 -8.88 5.02
CA LEU A 187 3.68 -8.58 4.17
C LEU A 187 4.72 -9.71 4.26
N VAL A 188 5.04 -10.15 5.47
CA VAL A 188 6.01 -11.24 5.69
C VAL A 188 5.49 -12.56 5.12
N ILE A 189 4.21 -12.89 5.33
CA ILE A 189 3.60 -14.11 4.78
C ILE A 189 3.66 -14.11 3.25
N THR A 190 3.25 -13.01 2.62
CA THR A 190 3.26 -12.90 1.15
C THR A 190 4.67 -12.88 0.58
N TYR A 191 5.62 -12.21 1.23
CA TYR A 191 7.03 -12.24 0.86
C TYR A 191 7.62 -13.66 0.87
N ASN A 192 7.41 -14.42 1.95
CA ASN A 192 7.90 -15.80 2.04
C ASN A 192 7.27 -16.68 0.95
N TYR A 193 5.99 -16.46 0.63
CA TYR A 193 5.32 -17.15 -0.45
C TYR A 193 5.92 -16.82 -1.83
N LEU A 194 6.23 -15.55 -2.08
CA LEU A 194 6.90 -15.11 -3.32
C LEU A 194 8.29 -15.74 -3.46
N LEU A 195 9.07 -15.81 -2.36
CA LEU A 195 10.36 -16.47 -2.34
C LEU A 195 10.27 -17.96 -2.70
N PHE A 196 9.32 -18.68 -2.11
CA PHE A 196 9.08 -20.09 -2.41
C PHE A 196 8.88 -20.30 -3.92
N TYR A 197 8.08 -19.44 -4.56
CA TYR A 197 7.85 -19.50 -6.00
C TYR A 197 9.09 -19.23 -6.83
N LYS A 198 9.90 -18.22 -6.47
CA LYS A 198 11.17 -17.92 -7.14
C LYS A 198 12.12 -19.13 -7.11
N TYR A 199 12.25 -19.79 -5.97
CA TYR A 199 13.11 -20.96 -5.85
C TYR A 199 12.54 -22.18 -6.60
N LYS A 200 11.22 -22.35 -6.63
CA LYS A 200 10.55 -23.41 -7.40
C LYS A 200 10.78 -23.24 -8.91
N THR A 201 10.61 -22.04 -9.46
CA THR A 201 10.84 -21.80 -10.90
C THR A 201 12.31 -21.96 -11.29
N THR A 202 13.22 -21.48 -10.44
CA THR A 202 14.68 -21.62 -10.67
C THR A 202 15.15 -23.07 -10.61
N SER A 203 14.66 -23.86 -9.65
CA SER A 203 15.03 -25.28 -9.50
C SER A 203 14.46 -26.17 -10.60
N SER A 204 13.21 -25.94 -11.02
CA SER A 204 12.62 -26.61 -12.19
C SER A 204 13.35 -26.26 -13.49
N GLY A 205 13.77 -25.01 -13.64
CA GLY A 205 14.58 -24.57 -14.79
C GLY A 205 15.97 -25.23 -14.85
N ARG A 206 16.65 -25.40 -13.71
CA ARG A 206 17.92 -26.15 -13.64
C ARG A 206 17.75 -27.61 -14.04
N LYS A 207 16.76 -28.31 -13.49
CA LYS A 207 16.52 -29.71 -13.88
C LYS A 207 16.21 -29.88 -15.37
N ALA A 208 15.47 -28.95 -15.98
CA ALA A 208 15.19 -28.98 -17.41
C ALA A 208 16.43 -28.70 -18.27
N THR A 209 17.34 -27.85 -17.81
CA THR A 209 18.61 -27.55 -18.52
C THR A 209 19.63 -28.67 -18.36
N ASP A 210 19.72 -29.29 -17.17
CA ASP A 210 20.57 -30.46 -16.94
C ASP A 210 20.11 -31.65 -17.80
N MET A 211 18.80 -31.85 -17.97
CA MET A 211 18.24 -32.90 -18.86
C MET A 211 18.44 -32.62 -20.36
N LEU A 212 18.71 -31.38 -20.75
CA LEU A 212 18.95 -30.99 -22.15
C LEU A 212 20.44 -30.83 -22.47
N GLY A 213 21.32 -30.83 -21.46
CA GLY A 213 22.77 -30.66 -21.57
C GLY A 213 23.59 -31.96 -21.63
N GLU A 214 22.97 -33.13 -21.47
CA GLU A 214 23.60 -34.43 -21.74
C GLU A 214 23.31 -34.85 -23.19
N LYS A 215 24.02 -34.25 -24.16
CA LYS A 215 24.22 -34.81 -25.50
C LYS A 215 25.62 -34.52 -26.00
#